data_AF-A0AAV6BWX2-F1
#
_entry.id   AF-A0AAV6BWX2-F1
#
_cell.length_a   1.000
_cell.length_b   1.000
_cell.length_c   1.000
_cell.angle_alpha   90.00
_cell.angle_beta   90.00
_cell.angle_gamma   90.00
#
_symmetry.space_group_name_H-M   'P 1'
#
loop_
_entity.id
_entity.type
_entity.pdbx_description
1 polymer ?
#
loop_
_entity_poly.entity_id
_entity_poly.type
_entity_poly.pdbx_seq_one_letter_code
_entity_poly.pdbx_strand_id
1 'polypeptide(L)' 'MLNLAKYGSLGAALRDALDQFADETCLIEADREKEKERLSYREFKERALPLARALQDSGFGGGDRASIIMTNQSKWLIS' A
#
# COMPACT_ATOMS: atom_id res chain seq x y z
N MET A 1 17.13 2.32 -3.68
CA MET A 1 16.62 1.79 -2.39
C MET A 1 16.63 2.91 -1.36
N LEU A 2 15.54 3.11 -0.62
CA LEU A 2 15.47 4.15 0.42
C LEU A 2 16.38 3.83 1.60
N ASN A 3 16.96 4.87 2.22
CA ASN A 3 17.64 4.71 3.51
C ASN A 3 16.62 4.83 4.65
N LEU A 4 16.17 3.69 5.16
CA LEU A 4 15.10 3.61 6.17
C LEU A 4 15.44 4.31 7.50
N ALA A 5 16.72 4.48 7.83
CA ALA A 5 17.15 5.16 9.05
C ALA A 5 16.78 6.65 9.10
N LYS A 6 16.34 7.23 7.97
CA LYS A 6 15.95 8.64 7.85
C LYS A 6 14.47 8.91 8.16
N TYR A 7 13.64 7.88 8.36
CA TYR A 7 12.20 8.03 8.51
C TYR A 7 11.75 7.70 9.93
N GLY A 8 10.78 8.47 10.44
CA GLY A 8 10.18 8.24 11.77
C GLY A 8 9.17 7.10 11.81
N SER A 9 8.78 6.53 10.66
CA SER A 9 7.89 5.38 10.57
C SER A 9 7.99 4.68 9.22
N LEU A 10 7.57 3.42 9.17
CA LEU A 10 7.46 2.67 7.90
C LEU A 10 6.49 3.35 6.93
N GLY A 11 5.37 3.90 7.44
CA GLY A 11 4.40 4.62 6.60
C GLY A 11 4.99 5.88 5.94
N ALA A 12 5.90 6.58 6.63
CA ALA A 12 6.62 7.71 6.05
C ALA A 12 7.59 7.26 4.94
N ALA A 13 8.35 6.18 5.16
CA ALA A 13 9.22 5.62 4.14
C ALA A 13 8.43 5.12 2.91
N LEU A 14 7.29 4.45 3.14
CA LEU A 14 6.42 3.97 2.07
C LEU A 14 5.83 5.12 1.26
N ARG A 15 5.38 6.20 1.92
CA ARG A 15 4.86 7.38 1.22
C ARG A 15 5.91 8.01 0.31
N ASP A 16 7.15 8.12 0.77
CA ASP A 16 8.25 8.66 -0.04
C ASP A 16 8.59 7.73 -1.21
N ALA A 17 8.58 6.41 -0.99
CA ALA A 17 8.76 5.44 -2.08
C ALA A 17 7.67 5.56 -3.16
N LEU A 18 6.40 5.74 -2.74
CA LEU A 18 5.27 5.88 -3.65
C LEU A 18 5.41 7.11 -4.57
N ASP A 19 6.08 8.16 -4.09
CA ASP A 19 6.35 9.37 -4.88
C ASP A 19 7.64 9.25 -5.71
N GLN A 20 8.73 8.73 -5.14
CA GLN A 20 10.01 8.61 -5.83
C GLN A 20 9.96 7.63 -7.02
N PHE A 21 9.20 6.54 -6.89
CA PHE A 21 9.14 5.47 -7.90
C PHE A 21 7.78 5.43 -8.61
N ALA A 22 7.07 6.56 -8.67
CA ALA A 22 5.69 6.67 -9.12
C ALA A 22 5.35 5.89 -10.40
N ASP A 23 6.27 5.85 -11.36
CA ASP A 23 6.07 5.24 -12.69
C ASP A 23 6.51 3.76 -12.77
N GLU A 24 7.19 3.26 -11.74
CA GLU A 24 7.67 1.89 -11.67
C GLU A 24 6.54 0.93 -11.27
N THR A 25 6.59 -0.31 -11.78
CA THR A 25 5.66 -1.36 -11.32
C THR A 25 5.94 -1.70 -9.85
N CYS A 26 4.90 -1.63 -9.01
CA CYS A 26 5.00 -1.94 -7.58
C CYS A 26 4.33 -3.26 -7.20
N LEU A 27 3.31 -3.69 -7.96
CA LEU A 27 2.52 -4.88 -7.64
C LEU A 27 2.06 -5.58 -8.90
N ILE A 28 2.16 -6.90 -8.91
CA ILE A 28 1.61 -7.77 -9.94
C ILE A 28 0.80 -8.86 -9.21
N GLU A 29 -0.49 -8.94 -9.50
CA GLU A 29 -1.33 -10.07 -9.11
C GLU A 29 -1.38 -11.05 -10.27
N ALA A 30 -1.00 -12.30 -10.00
CA ALA A 30 -1.11 -13.39 -10.96
C ALA A 30 -1.90 -14.56 -10.35
N ASP A 31 -2.79 -15.14 -11.15
CA ASP A 31 -3.48 -16.39 -10.83
C ASP A 31 -3.07 -17.45 -11.85
N ARG A 32 -2.35 -18.45 -11.37
CA ARG A 32 -1.68 -19.49 -12.17
C ARG A 32 -0.77 -18.89 -13.23
N GLU A 33 -1.24 -18.81 -14.47
CA GLU A 33 -0.47 -18.34 -15.63
C GLU A 33 -0.99 -17.00 -16.19
N LYS A 34 -1.97 -16.37 -15.52
CA LYS A 34 -2.58 -15.13 -16.01
C LYS A 34 -2.39 -13.99 -15.01
N GLU A 35 -1.79 -12.91 -15.49
CA GLU A 35 -1.80 -11.62 -14.80
C GLU A 35 -3.24 -11.10 -14.70
N LYS A 36 -3.69 -10.83 -13.48
CA LYS A 36 -5.00 -10.23 -13.18
C LYS A 36 -4.90 -8.73 -13.03
N GLU A 37 -3.81 -8.27 -12.42
CA GLU A 37 -3.61 -6.85 -12.15
C GLU A 37 -2.13 -6.51 -12.10
N ARG A 38 -1.82 -5.29 -12.54
CA ARG A 38 -0.52 -4.65 -12.39
C ARG A 38 -0.76 -3.21 -11.97
N LEU A 39 -0.04 -2.78 -10.97
CA LEU A 39 -0.06 -1.41 -10.48
C LEU A 39 1.34 -0.83 -10.48
N SER A 40 1.43 0.41 -10.95
CA SER A 40 2.52 1.32 -10.62
C SER A 40 2.41 1.80 -9.17
N TYR A 41 3.51 2.33 -8.62
CA TYR A 41 3.50 2.96 -7.29
C TYR A 41 2.46 4.09 -7.21
N ARG A 42 2.26 4.85 -8.29
CA ARG A 42 1.25 5.90 -8.38
C ARG A 42 -0.18 5.35 -8.27
N GLU A 43 -0.51 4.33 -9.07
CA GLU A 43 -1.84 3.70 -9.03
C GLU A 43 -2.11 3.05 -7.67
N PHE A 44 -1.09 2.46 -7.05
CA PHE A 44 -1.21 1.93 -5.69
C PHE A 44 -1.50 3.04 -4.67
N LYS A 45 -0.77 4.17 -4.73
CA LYS A 45 -0.99 5.33 -3.86
C LYS A 45 -2.42 5.87 -3.99
N GLU A 46 -2.91 6.02 -5.22
CA GLU A 46 -4.26 6.50 -5.51
C GLU A 46 -5.35 5.60 -4.92
N ARG A 47 -5.10 4.28 -4.82
CA ARG A 47 -6.04 3.32 -4.22
C ARG A 47 -5.91 3.18 -2.70
N ALA A 48 -4.70 3.25 -2.16
CA ALA A 48 -4.44 3.04 -0.73
C ALA A 48 -4.80 4.27 0.14
N LEU A 49 -4.55 5.49 -0.35
CA LEU A 49 -4.78 6.70 0.45
C LEU A 49 -6.26 6.96 0.81
N PRO A 50 -7.24 6.74 -0.09
CA PRO A 50 -8.65 6.86 0.27
C PRO A 50 -9.06 5.91 1.40
N LEU A 51 -8.55 4.68 1.41
CA LEU A 51 -8.86 3.73 2.48
C LEU A 51 -8.21 4.16 3.80
N ALA A 52 -6.94 4.57 3.77
CA ALA A 52 -6.28 5.07 4.98
C ALA A 52 -7.02 6.27 5.58
N ARG A 53 -7.54 7.17 4.73
CA ARG A 53 -8.40 8.29 5.16
C ARG A 53 -9.69 7.80 5.76
N ALA A 54 -10.38 6.85 5.13
CA ALA A 54 -11.63 6.28 5.63
C ALA A 54 -11.47 5.61 7.01
N LEU A 55 -10.36 4.89 7.23
CA LEU A 55 -10.03 4.31 8.54
C LEU A 55 -9.86 5.42 9.60
N GLN A 56 -9.12 6.48 9.28
CA GLN A 56 -8.96 7.62 10.19
C GLN A 56 -10.30 8.32 10.47
N ASP A 57 -11.15 8.47 9.46
CA ASP A 57 -12.50 9.04 9.61
C ASP A 57 -13.40 8.19 10.51
N SER A 58 -13.20 6.87 10.53
CA SER A 58 -13.90 5.96 11.46
C SER A 58 -13.34 5.97 12.89
N GLY A 59 -12.32 6.79 13.16
CA GLY A 59 -11.67 6.90 14.46
C GLY A 59 -10.51 5.92 14.68
N PHE A 60 -10.05 5.22 13.64
CA PHE A 60 -8.90 4.33 13.74
C PHE A 60 -7.59 5.13 13.82
N GLY A 61 -6.75 4.82 14.81
CA GLY A 61 -5.56 5.59 15.13
C GLY A 61 -4.41 4.78 15.74
N GLY A 62 -3.45 5.51 16.31
CA GLY A 62 -2.26 4.92 16.92
C GLY A 62 -2.63 4.09 18.15
N GLY A 63 -2.22 2.82 18.16
CA GLY A 63 -2.50 1.88 19.25
C GLY A 63 -3.68 0.94 18.98
N ASP A 64 -4.51 1.26 17.98
CA ASP A 64 -5.59 0.38 17.54
C ASP A 64 -5.07 -0.85 16.81
N ARG A 65 -5.93 -1.86 16.67
CA ARG A 65 -5.61 -3.14 16.03
C ARG A 65 -6.61 -3.43 14.93
N ALA A 66 -6.09 -3.81 13.77
CA ALA A 66 -6.88 -4.29 12.64
C ALA A 66 -6.43 -5.71 12.29
N SER A 67 -7.36 -6.50 11.75
CA SER A 67 -7.10 -7.84 11.22
C SER A 67 -7.44 -7.85 9.75
N ILE A 68 -6.55 -8.45 8.95
CA ILE A 68 -6.80 -8.68 7.52
C ILE A 68 -7.09 -10.17 7.33
N ILE A 69 -8.30 -10.49 6.85
CA ILE A 69 -8.73 -11.87 6.58
C ILE A 69 -9.18 -11.93 5.12
N MET A 70 -8.27 -12.35 4.24
CA MET A 70 -8.53 -12.47 2.80
C MET A 70 -7.54 -13.45 2.16
N THR A 71 -7.91 -13.97 0.99
CA THR A 71 -7.01 -14.74 0.13
C THR A 71 -5.93 -13.83 -0.45
N ASN A 72 -4.79 -14.40 -0.87
CA ASN A 72 -3.71 -13.62 -1.49
C ASN A 72 -4.21 -12.96 -2.79
N GLN A 73 -4.33 -11.64 -2.78
CA GLN A 73 -4.80 -10.80 -3.88
C GLN A 73 -4.22 -9.39 -3.70
N SER A 74 -4.17 -8.61 -4.77
CA SER A 74 -3.67 -7.23 -4.79
C SER A 74 -4.22 -6.35 -3.65
N LYS A 75 -5.50 -6.51 -3.33
CA LYS A 75 -6.19 -5.78 -2.25
C LYS A 75 -5.54 -5.99 -0.89
N TRP A 76 -4.80 -7.07 -0.64
CA TRP A 76 -4.16 -7.32 0.65
C TRP A 76 -3.13 -6.25 1.05
N LEU A 77 -2.46 -5.65 0.07
CA LEU A 77 -1.49 -4.58 0.34
C LEU A 77 -2.15 -3.19 0.42
N ILE A 78 -3.40 -3.09 -0.03
CA ILE A 78 -4.17 -1.85 -0.05
C ILE A 78 -5.11 -1.77 1.16
N SER A 79 -5.63 -2.91 1.66
CA SER A 79 -6.70 -3.05 2.67
C SER A 79 -6.27 -3.58 4.03
#